data_AF-A0A662DUK8-F1
#
_entry.id   AF-A0A662DUK8-F1
#
_cell.length_a   1.000
_cell.length_b   1.000
_cell.length_c   1.000
_cell.angle_alpha   90.00
_cell.angle_beta   90.00
_cell.angle_gamma   90.00
#
_symmetry.space_group_name_H-M   'P 1'
#
loop_
_entity.id
_entity.type
_entity.pdbx_description
1 polymer ?
#
loop_
_entity_poly.entity_id
_entity_poly.type
_entity_poly.pdbx_seq_one_letter_code
_entity_poly.pdbx_strand_id
1 'polypeptide(L)'
;ERNQLDVEILGRGHAWLDAGTHKSLIEASSFIHAIEERQGLKVGCLEEIAWRSGWIDDDQLGELATAAGKSSYGEYLRELLPRESNSR
;
A
#
# COMPACT_ATOMS: atom_id res chain seq x y z
N GLU A 1 -8.12 22.22 32.27
CA GLU A 1 -7.82 21.25 31.19
C GLU A 1 -8.97 21.25 30.19
N ARG A 2 -8.71 21.13 28.88
CA ARG A 2 -9.74 21.38 27.83
C ARG A 2 -10.57 20.14 27.44
N ASN A 3 -10.38 18.96 28.04
CA ASN A 3 -11.08 17.70 27.69
C ASN A 3 -11.16 17.44 26.17
N GLN A 4 -10.07 17.71 25.46
CA GLN A 4 -9.95 17.59 24.00
C GLN A 4 -9.04 16.44 23.57
N LEU A 5 -8.68 15.55 24.51
CA LEU A 5 -7.83 14.40 24.24
C LEU A 5 -8.69 13.14 24.18
N ASP A 6 -8.79 12.57 22.99
CA ASP A 6 -9.36 11.24 22.74
C ASP A 6 -8.22 10.25 22.46
N VAL A 7 -8.37 9.02 22.96
CA VAL A 7 -7.35 7.96 22.85
C VAL A 7 -7.99 6.70 22.29
N GLU A 8 -7.40 6.15 21.22
CA GLU A 8 -7.77 4.87 20.63
C GLU A 8 -6.74 3.79 20.98
N ILE A 9 -7.23 2.61 21.39
CA ILE A 9 -6.37 1.50 21.80
C ILE A 9 -6.17 0.54 20.63
N LEU A 10 -4.93 0.43 20.16
CA LEU A 10 -4.52 -0.57 19.19
C LEU A 10 -4.36 -1.93 19.87
N GLY A 11 -5.43 -2.73 19.86
CA GLY A 11 -5.45 -4.08 20.42
C GLY A 11 -4.65 -5.09 19.60
N ARG A 12 -4.63 -6.35 20.09
CA ARG A 12 -3.98 -7.48 19.41
C ARG A 12 -4.47 -7.60 17.95
N GLY A 13 -3.53 -7.86 17.04
CA GLY A 13 -3.78 -7.95 15.60
C GLY A 13 -3.26 -6.73 14.82
N HIS A 14 -2.94 -5.64 15.51
CA HIS A 14 -2.24 -4.50 14.93
C HIS A 14 -0.72 -4.67 15.05
N ALA A 15 0.00 -4.17 14.05
CA ALA A 15 1.46 -4.04 14.10
C ALA A 15 1.81 -2.56 14.13
N TRP A 16 2.58 -2.15 15.15
CA TRP A 16 3.20 -0.83 15.21
C TRP A 16 4.71 -1.02 15.19
N LEU A 17 5.35 -0.56 14.12
CA LEU A 17 6.75 -0.80 13.83
C LEU A 17 7.54 0.50 14.03
N ASP A 18 8.67 0.41 14.71
CA ASP A 18 9.58 1.54 14.91
C ASP A 18 10.79 1.43 13.98
N ALA A 19 11.15 2.53 13.33
CA ALA A 19 12.33 2.65 12.45
C ALA A 19 13.45 3.50 13.10
N GLY A 20 13.38 3.77 14.40
CA GLY A 20 14.32 4.63 15.13
C GLY A 20 15.74 4.06 15.31
N THR A 21 15.96 2.77 15.04
CA THR A 21 17.29 2.15 15.09
C THR A 21 17.57 1.32 13.84
N HIS A 22 18.85 1.09 13.52
CA HIS A 22 19.23 0.19 12.41
C HIS A 22 18.59 -1.20 12.53
N LYS A 23 18.54 -1.75 13.74
CA LYS A 23 17.92 -3.05 13.99
C LYS A 23 16.41 -3.01 13.76
N SER A 24 15.72 -2.03 14.35
CA SER A 24 14.26 -1.93 14.25
C SER A 24 13.80 -1.61 12.81
N LEU A 25 14.59 -0.86 12.05
CA LEU A 25 14.36 -0.64 10.61
C LEU A 25 14.43 -1.95 9.79
N ILE A 26 15.40 -2.81 10.07
CA ILE A 26 15.53 -4.12 9.40
C ILE A 26 14.35 -5.03 9.75
N GLU A 27 13.95 -5.05 11.03
CA GLU A 27 12.79 -5.81 11.49
C GLU A 27 11.49 -5.31 10.83
N ALA A 28 11.30 -3.99 10.75
CA ALA A 28 10.15 -3.39 10.08
C ALA A 28 10.12 -3.74 8.58
N SER A 29 11.26 -3.61 7.89
CA SER A 29 11.39 -3.97 6.47
C SER A 29 11.06 -5.45 6.23
N SER A 30 11.56 -6.33 7.11
CA SER A 30 11.31 -7.77 7.02
C SER A 30 9.84 -8.11 7.27
N PHE A 31 9.18 -7.42 8.21
CA PHE A 31 7.76 -7.58 8.46
C PHE A 31 6.92 -7.20 7.24
N ILE A 32 7.16 -6.02 6.64
CA ILE A 32 6.44 -5.57 5.44
C ILE A 32 6.64 -6.56 4.30
N HIS A 33 7.89 -6.96 4.01
CA HIS A 33 8.18 -7.92 2.94
C HIS A 33 7.42 -9.24 3.12
N ALA A 34 7.39 -9.79 4.34
CA ALA A 34 6.68 -11.04 4.62
C ALA A 34 5.15 -10.94 4.45
N ILE A 35 4.57 -9.77 4.73
CA ILE A 35 3.14 -9.52 4.50
C ILE A 35 2.84 -9.42 3.01
N GLU A 36 3.62 -8.63 2.26
CA GLU A 36 3.40 -8.43 0.82
C GLU A 36 3.54 -9.73 0.03
N GLU A 37 4.57 -10.53 0.32
CA GLU A 37 4.80 -11.83 -0.34
C GLU A 37 3.64 -12.82 -0.14
N ARG A 38 2.96 -12.76 1.01
CA ARG A 38 1.88 -13.70 1.34
C ARG A 38 0.51 -13.24 0.87
N GLN A 39 0.27 -11.93 0.87
CA GLN A 39 -1.05 -11.37 0.55
C GLN A 39 -1.17 -10.89 -0.89
N GLY A 40 -0.05 -10.68 -1.59
CA GLY A 40 -0.06 -10.14 -2.96
C GLY A 40 -0.48 -8.68 -3.04
N LEU A 41 -0.56 -7.98 -1.91
CA LEU A 41 -0.92 -6.57 -1.80
C LEU A 41 0.28 -5.77 -1.28
N LYS A 42 0.39 -4.52 -1.71
CA LYS A 42 1.44 -3.60 -1.24
C LYS A 42 0.99 -2.85 0.00
N VAL A 43 1.87 -2.73 1.00
CA VAL A 43 1.58 -1.92 2.19
C VAL A 43 2.04 -0.48 1.94
N GLY A 44 1.10 0.47 2.03
CA GLY A 44 1.42 1.89 1.86
C GLY A 44 1.61 2.34 0.40
N CYS A 45 1.03 1.63 -0.58
CA CYS A 45 0.99 2.08 -1.97
C CYS A 45 0.07 3.31 -2.09
N LEU A 46 0.65 4.49 -2.38
CA LEU A 46 -0.09 5.74 -2.41
C LEU A 46 -1.03 5.83 -3.61
N GLU A 47 -0.60 5.30 -4.76
CA GLU A 47 -1.38 5.27 -6.00
C GLU A 47 -2.63 4.41 -5.85
N GLU A 48 -2.51 3.23 -5.22
CA GLU A 48 -3.67 2.40 -4.91
C GLU A 48 -4.62 3.11 -3.93
N ILE A 49 -4.10 3.73 -2.88
CA ILE A 49 -4.92 4.47 -1.91
C ILE A 49 -5.68 5.60 -2.61
N ALA A 50 -5.00 6.38 -3.45
CA ALA A 50 -5.59 7.48 -4.20
C ALA A 50 -6.68 6.99 -5.16
N TRP A 51 -6.40 5.91 -5.91
CA TRP A 51 -7.34 5.31 -6.84
C TRP A 51 -8.58 4.74 -6.14
N ARG A 52 -8.40 3.94 -5.07
CA ARG A 52 -9.53 3.40 -4.28
C ARG A 52 -10.34 4.49 -3.57
N SER A 53 -9.72 5.62 -3.24
CA SER A 53 -10.39 6.79 -2.67
C SER A 53 -11.08 7.66 -3.72
N GLY A 54 -10.93 7.36 -5.03
CA GLY A 54 -11.50 8.12 -6.13
C GLY A 54 -10.82 9.47 -6.39
N TRP A 55 -9.57 9.64 -5.95
CA TRP A 55 -8.79 10.86 -6.20
C TRP A 55 -8.14 10.86 -7.59
N ILE A 56 -7.92 9.67 -8.15
CA ILE A 56 -7.47 9.44 -9.52
C ILE A 56 -8.32 8.35 -10.17
N ASP A 57 -8.44 8.40 -11.50
CA ASP A 57 -9.16 7.40 -12.29
C ASP A 57 -8.25 6.29 -12.84
N ASP A 58 -8.84 5.35 -13.59
CA ASP A 58 -8.17 4.20 -14.19
C ASP A 58 -7.07 4.62 -15.19
N ASP A 59 -7.31 5.69 -15.96
CA ASP A 59 -6.35 6.20 -16.94
C ASP A 59 -5.12 6.76 -16.23
N GLN A 60 -5.33 7.58 -15.20
CA GLN A 60 -4.25 8.13 -14.37
C GLN A 60 -3.45 7.05 -13.64
N LEU A 61 -4.12 6.01 -13.11
CA LEU A 61 -3.42 4.87 -12.51
C LEU A 61 -2.59 4.11 -13.57
N GLY A 62 -3.12 3.96 -14.79
CA GLY A 62 -2.41 3.34 -15.91
C GLY A 62 -1.16 4.11 -16.34
N GLU A 63 -1.22 5.44 -16.36
CA GLU A 63 -0.05 6.30 -16.61
C GLU A 63 1.04 6.11 -15.54
N LEU A 64 0.64 6.11 -14.26
CA LEU A 64 1.57 5.88 -13.14
C LEU A 64 2.20 4.48 -13.20
N ALA A 65 1.40 3.46 -13.53
CA ALA A 65 1.89 2.10 -13.69
C ALA A 65 2.89 1.99 -14.86
N THR A 66 2.65 2.72 -15.95
CA THR A 66 3.58 2.83 -17.09
C THR A 66 4.88 3.54 -16.69
N ALA A 67 4.79 4.63 -15.94
CA ALA A 67 5.95 5.37 -15.44
C ALA A 67 6.83 4.53 -14.48
N ALA A 68 6.20 3.66 -13.67
CA ALA A 68 6.90 2.70 -12.82
C ALA A 68 7.60 1.56 -13.59
N GLY A 69 7.38 1.46 -14.90
CA GLY A 69 8.09 0.59 -15.82
C GLY A 69 7.88 -0.91 -15.56
N LYS A 70 8.94 -1.70 -15.77
CA LYS A 70 8.93 -3.17 -15.61
C LYS A 70 9.26 -3.64 -14.19
N SER A 71 9.14 -2.76 -13.20
CA SER A 71 9.35 -3.13 -11.80
C SER A 71 8.19 -3.98 -11.28
N SER A 72 8.41 -4.74 -10.20
CA SER A 72 7.33 -5.44 -9.49
C SER A 72 6.26 -4.47 -8.97
N TYR A 73 6.64 -3.22 -8.69
CA TYR A 73 5.70 -2.17 -8.34
C TYR A 73 4.81 -1.76 -9.53
N GLY A 74 5.40 -1.52 -10.70
CA GLY A 74 4.63 -1.17 -11.90
C GLY A 74 3.80 -2.35 -12.43
N GLU A 75 4.23 -3.59 -12.21
CA GLU A 75 3.40 -4.78 -12.44
C GLU A 75 2.21 -4.83 -11.49
N TYR A 76 2.42 -4.64 -10.20
CA TYR A 76 1.35 -4.56 -9.20
C TYR A 76 0.29 -3.50 -9.56
N LEU A 77 0.72 -2.27 -9.91
CA LEU A 77 -0.22 -1.21 -10.30
C LEU A 77 -1.05 -1.59 -11.54
N ARG A 78 -0.47 -2.32 -12.50
CA ARG A 78 -1.20 -2.83 -13.68
C ARG A 78 -2.19 -3.93 -13.33
N GLU A 79 -1.89 -4.75 -12.33
CA GLU A 79 -2.80 -5.82 -11.88
C GLU A 79 -4.02 -5.29 -11.12
N LEU A 80 -3.95 -4.08 -10.56
CA LEU A 80 -5.09 -3.42 -9.93
C LEU A 80 -6.17 -3.00 -10.92
N LEU A 81 -5.76 -2.64 -12.14
CA LEU A 81 -6.69 -2.18 -13.18
C LEU A 81 -7.62 -3.31 -13.62
N PRO A 82 -8.91 -3.02 -13.88
CA PRO A 82 -9.83 -4.01 -14.42
C PRO A 82 -9.25 -4.58 -15.72
N ARG A 83 -9.15 -5.90 -15.82
CA ARG A 83 -8.89 -6.52 -17.13
C ARG A 83 -10.08 -6.18 -18.01
N GLU A 84 -9.85 -5.49 -19.13
CA GLU A 84 -10.88 -5.30 -20.14
C GLU A 84 -11.54 -6.66 -20.40
N SER A 85 -12.82 -6.76 -20.05
CA SER A 85 -13.60 -7.94 -20.35
C SER A 85 -13.62 -8.04 -21.87
N ASN A 86 -12.91 -9.05 -22.40
CA ASN A 86 -12.83 -9.35 -23.82
C ASN A 86 -14.25 -9.49 -24.39
N SER A 87 -14.80 -8.37 -24.85
CA SER A 87 -16.06 -8.27 -25.58
C SER A 87 -15.81 -8.89 -26.94
N ARG A 88 -16.11 -10.18 -27.05
CA ARG A 88 -16.38 -10.83 -28.33
C ARG A 88 -17.69 -10.32 -28.91
#